data_AF-A0A1B6M987-F1
#
_entry.id   AF-A0A1B6M987-F1
#
_cell.length_a   1.000
_cell.length_b   1.000
_cell.length_c   1.000
_cell.angle_alpha   90.00
_cell.angle_beta   90.00
_cell.angle_gamma   90.00
#
_symmetry.space_group_name_H-M   'P 1'
#
loop_
_entity.id
_entity.type
_entity.pdbx_description
1 polymer ?
#
loop_
_entity_poly.entity_id
_entity_poly.type
_entity_poly.pdbx_seq_one_letter_code
_entity_poly.pdbx_strand_id
1 'polypeptide(L)'
;IENAVYNFDTSTVSLEALQQIYEVRATEEELALLRNHVASGSDQPLDKPEQFLMELADIPHFAERIACFMFQTEFSDNISGIGSKLNNIKSTCQFLMSSESLKTVLGIILALGNFMNGGNMQRGQADGFGLEILAKLKDVKSKDNSMTLLHFIVVSYMKKCGDVVATEGKLPVPEPSDIDKASSVQFDDIEAQLNGLDKELNGCQTKMETVITKSLEENVQPFKEKMESFLSAAKKQLAEEFENCEECKRKFNTTLKFYQFQPKGGMKEEEVAPKDFFPFWTPFCSDFKVLWQKEQQRIIKEKLKEAKKKQDERKQVIKKGKRDERGLKSQLRKLQGRLTNT
;
A
#
# COMPACT_ATOMS: atom_id res chain seq x y z
N ILE A 1 -9.52 -5.77 -36.94
CA ILE A 1 -9.74 -4.52 -36.17
C ILE A 1 -11.23 -4.28 -36.01
N GLU A 2 -11.98 -4.15 -37.11
CA GLU A 2 -13.45 -4.05 -37.11
C GLU A 2 -14.14 -5.03 -36.13
N ASN A 3 -13.84 -6.33 -36.21
CA ASN A 3 -14.41 -7.33 -35.31
C ASN A 3 -14.12 -7.09 -33.82
N ALA A 4 -12.94 -6.54 -33.48
CA ALA A 4 -12.57 -6.20 -32.10
C ALA A 4 -13.36 -4.98 -31.61
N VAL A 5 -13.59 -3.99 -32.48
CA VAL A 5 -14.34 -2.77 -32.18
C VAL A 5 -15.83 -3.02 -32.03
N TYR A 6 -16.42 -3.82 -32.92
CA TYR A 6 -17.84 -4.18 -32.82
C TYR A 6 -18.12 -5.04 -31.59
N ASN A 7 -17.32 -6.10 -31.39
CA ASN A 7 -17.54 -7.01 -30.27
C ASN A 7 -17.03 -6.47 -28.94
N PHE A 8 -16.34 -5.33 -28.94
CA PHE A 8 -15.74 -4.74 -27.75
C PHE A 8 -14.86 -5.78 -27.02
N ASP A 9 -13.90 -6.33 -27.77
CA ASP A 9 -13.04 -7.44 -27.38
C ASP A 9 -11.56 -7.20 -27.79
N THR A 10 -10.67 -7.19 -26.81
CA THR A 10 -9.21 -7.02 -26.97
C THR A 10 -8.40 -8.31 -26.99
N SER A 11 -9.05 -9.47 -26.98
CA SER A 11 -8.37 -10.77 -27.03
C SER A 11 -7.46 -10.92 -28.25
N THR A 12 -7.85 -10.30 -29.37
CA THR A 12 -7.20 -10.45 -30.69
C THR A 12 -6.40 -9.21 -31.09
N VAL A 13 -6.84 -8.02 -30.68
CA VAL A 13 -6.15 -6.75 -30.92
C VAL A 13 -6.04 -6.04 -29.58
N SER A 14 -4.82 -5.76 -29.11
CA SER A 14 -4.63 -5.17 -27.80
C SER A 14 -5.15 -3.73 -27.74
N LEU A 15 -5.44 -3.24 -26.52
CA LEU A 15 -5.94 -1.89 -26.33
C LEU A 15 -4.91 -0.85 -26.78
N GLU A 16 -3.62 -1.12 -26.57
CA GLU A 16 -2.52 -0.26 -27.02
C GLU A 16 -2.47 -0.15 -28.54
N ALA A 17 -2.70 -1.25 -29.26
CA ALA A 17 -2.79 -1.23 -30.72
C ALA A 17 -4.01 -0.42 -31.19
N LEU A 18 -5.16 -0.56 -30.52
CA LEU A 18 -6.36 0.23 -30.83
C LEU A 18 -6.16 1.71 -30.54
N GLN A 19 -5.43 2.06 -29.47
CA GLN A 19 -5.06 3.43 -29.15
C GLN A 19 -4.15 4.03 -30.22
N GLN A 20 -3.14 3.29 -30.68
CA GLN A 20 -2.29 3.74 -31.79
C GLN A 20 -3.10 3.97 -33.07
N ILE A 21 -4.03 3.07 -33.40
CA ILE A 21 -4.93 3.20 -34.54
C ILE A 21 -5.85 4.42 -34.37
N TYR A 22 -6.33 4.68 -33.16
CA TYR A 22 -7.13 5.86 -32.85
C TYR A 22 -6.36 7.15 -33.10
N GLU A 23 -5.10 7.24 -32.69
CA GLU A 23 -4.26 8.43 -32.88
C GLU A 23 -3.92 8.70 -34.36
N VAL A 24 -3.78 7.66 -35.18
CA VAL A 24 -3.46 7.80 -36.61
C VAL A 24 -4.68 7.85 -37.52
N ARG A 25 -5.90 7.83 -36.96
CA ARG A 25 -7.13 7.90 -37.76
C ARG A 25 -7.16 9.20 -38.58
N ALA A 26 -7.73 9.12 -39.78
CA ALA A 26 -7.88 10.28 -40.64
C ALA A 26 -8.87 11.29 -40.02
N THR A 27 -8.55 12.56 -40.19
CA THR A 27 -9.47 13.67 -39.93
C THR A 27 -10.61 13.68 -40.95
N GLU A 28 -11.70 14.39 -40.65
CA GLU A 28 -12.82 14.52 -41.59
C GLU A 28 -12.38 15.23 -42.88
N GLU A 29 -11.45 16.18 -42.78
CA GLU A 29 -10.84 16.85 -43.93
C GLU A 29 -10.05 15.88 -44.81
N GLU A 30 -9.22 15.02 -44.22
CA GLU A 30 -8.45 14.00 -44.94
C GLU A 30 -9.36 12.95 -45.58
N LEU A 31 -10.39 12.49 -44.87
CA LEU A 31 -11.38 11.56 -45.43
C LEU A 31 -12.15 12.17 -46.59
N ALA A 32 -12.48 13.47 -46.53
CA ALA A 32 -13.13 14.16 -47.64
C ALA A 32 -12.23 14.19 -48.89
N LEU A 33 -10.92 14.43 -48.72
CA LEU A 33 -9.96 14.40 -49.83
C LEU A 33 -9.86 12.99 -50.45
N LEU A 34 -9.75 11.95 -49.61
CA LEU A 34 -9.70 10.57 -50.06
C LEU A 34 -10.98 10.15 -50.81
N ARG A 35 -12.15 10.48 -50.26
CA ARG A 35 -13.45 10.22 -50.89
C ARG A 35 -13.59 10.93 -52.24
N ASN A 36 -13.13 12.18 -52.34
CA ASN A 36 -13.15 12.94 -53.58
C ASN A 36 -12.21 12.35 -54.64
N HIS A 37 -11.02 11.91 -54.25
CA HIS A 37 -10.07 11.24 -55.15
C HIS A 37 -10.68 9.97 -55.75
N VAL A 38 -11.28 9.12 -54.90
CA VAL A 38 -11.98 7.90 -55.34
C VAL A 38 -13.17 8.24 -56.24
N ALA A 39 -13.98 9.24 -55.88
CA ALA A 39 -15.15 9.65 -56.65
C ALA A 39 -14.79 10.28 -58.01
N SER A 40 -13.61 10.89 -58.13
CA SER A 40 -13.14 11.51 -59.38
C SER A 40 -12.76 10.50 -60.46
N GLY A 41 -12.69 9.20 -60.14
CA GLY A 41 -12.30 8.15 -61.07
C GLY A 41 -10.83 8.23 -61.49
N SER A 42 -9.96 8.75 -60.61
CA SER A 42 -8.52 8.84 -60.85
C SER A 42 -7.93 7.47 -61.18
N ASP A 43 -7.10 7.38 -62.23
CA ASP A 43 -6.36 6.17 -62.61
C ASP A 43 -5.28 5.77 -61.58
N GLN A 44 -4.95 6.66 -60.63
CA GLN A 44 -4.06 6.35 -59.53
C GLN A 44 -4.85 5.76 -58.34
N PRO A 45 -4.67 4.46 -58.02
CA PRO A 45 -5.32 3.88 -56.86
C PRO A 45 -4.75 4.47 -55.56
N LEU A 46 -5.56 4.46 -54.50
CA LEU A 46 -5.10 4.78 -53.16
C LEU A 46 -3.98 3.81 -52.74
N ASP A 47 -2.97 4.30 -52.03
CA ASP A 47 -1.94 3.45 -51.44
C ASP A 47 -2.48 2.72 -50.20
N LYS A 48 -1.79 1.65 -49.75
CA LYS A 48 -2.25 0.83 -48.63
C LYS A 48 -2.60 1.60 -47.34
N PRO A 49 -1.84 2.63 -46.92
CA PRO A 49 -2.23 3.43 -45.75
C PRO A 49 -3.55 4.18 -45.94
N GLU A 50 -3.77 4.75 -47.13
CA GLU A 50 -4.99 5.49 -47.47
C GLU A 50 -6.20 4.56 -47.57
N GLN A 51 -6.02 3.36 -48.16
CA GLN A 51 -7.03 2.30 -48.15
C GLN A 51 -7.40 1.90 -46.71
N PHE A 52 -6.39 1.73 -45.84
CA PHE A 52 -6.62 1.40 -44.43
C PHE A 52 -7.41 2.50 -43.68
N LEU A 53 -7.11 3.78 -43.93
CA LEU A 53 -7.83 4.90 -43.32
C LEU A 53 -9.29 4.97 -43.79
N MET A 54 -9.54 4.67 -45.07
CA MET A 54 -10.90 4.55 -45.62
C MET A 54 -11.66 3.38 -44.99
N GLU A 55 -11.05 2.19 -44.92
CA GLU A 55 -11.63 1.01 -44.27
C GLU A 55 -11.93 1.27 -42.78
N LEU A 56 -11.06 2.02 -42.08
CA LEU A 56 -11.27 2.39 -40.69
C LEU A 56 -12.45 3.35 -40.53
N ALA A 57 -12.63 4.29 -41.45
CA ALA A 57 -13.72 5.25 -41.46
C ALA A 57 -15.09 4.63 -41.78
N ASP A 58 -15.10 3.49 -42.48
CA ASP A 58 -16.31 2.72 -42.74
C ASP A 58 -16.82 1.98 -41.50
N ILE A 59 -16.01 1.84 -40.45
CA ILE A 59 -16.44 1.31 -39.15
C ILE A 59 -17.31 2.36 -38.45
N PRO A 60 -18.62 2.12 -38.24
CA PRO A 60 -19.54 3.10 -37.68
C PRO A 60 -19.14 3.54 -36.27
N HIS A 61 -18.92 4.86 -36.12
CA HIS A 61 -18.57 5.50 -34.85
C HIS A 61 -17.35 4.86 -34.20
N PHE A 62 -16.36 4.49 -35.01
CA PHE A 62 -15.10 3.89 -34.56
C PHE A 62 -14.45 4.71 -33.43
N ALA A 63 -14.34 6.03 -33.62
CA ALA A 63 -13.70 6.92 -32.66
C ALA A 63 -14.40 6.91 -31.30
N GLU A 64 -15.74 6.96 -31.28
CA GLU A 64 -16.53 6.93 -30.05
C GLU A 64 -16.42 5.58 -29.34
N ARG A 65 -16.45 4.47 -30.09
CA ARG A 65 -16.33 3.12 -29.53
C ARG A 65 -14.96 2.92 -28.88
N ILE A 66 -13.87 3.29 -29.56
CA ILE A 66 -12.52 3.20 -28.99
C ILE A 66 -12.34 4.13 -27.80
N ALA A 67 -12.86 5.36 -27.85
CA ALA A 67 -12.80 6.29 -26.72
C ALA A 67 -13.51 5.73 -25.47
N CYS A 68 -14.67 5.10 -25.63
CA CYS A 68 -15.37 4.44 -24.52
C CYS A 68 -14.55 3.29 -23.92
N PHE A 69 -13.84 2.56 -24.77
CA PHE A 69 -13.05 1.39 -24.36
C PHE A 69 -11.76 1.76 -23.62
N MET A 70 -11.06 2.80 -24.09
CA MET A 70 -9.91 3.36 -23.39
C MET A 70 -10.35 3.87 -22.02
N PHE A 71 -11.44 4.65 -21.96
CA PHE A 71 -11.97 5.17 -20.70
C PHE A 71 -12.36 4.06 -19.72
N GLN A 72 -12.96 2.95 -20.18
CA GLN A 72 -13.29 1.83 -19.30
C GLN A 72 -12.06 1.32 -18.54
N THR A 73 -10.93 1.17 -19.24
CA THR A 73 -9.68 0.67 -18.65
C THR A 73 -9.08 1.71 -17.71
N GLU A 74 -8.96 2.95 -18.17
CA GLU A 74 -8.41 4.07 -17.40
C GLU A 74 -9.21 4.36 -16.12
N PHE A 75 -10.54 4.27 -16.18
CA PHE A 75 -11.41 4.47 -15.03
C PHE A 75 -11.08 3.49 -13.90
N SER A 76 -10.93 2.20 -14.23
CA SER A 76 -10.63 1.15 -13.25
C SER A 76 -9.30 1.39 -12.54
N ASP A 77 -8.26 1.78 -13.28
CA ASP A 77 -6.94 2.06 -12.71
C ASP A 77 -6.94 3.32 -11.85
N ASN A 78 -7.59 4.38 -12.34
CA ASN A 78 -7.66 5.66 -11.64
C ASN A 78 -8.47 5.55 -10.34
N ILE A 79 -9.66 4.94 -10.37
CA ILE A 79 -10.49 4.78 -9.17
C ILE A 79 -9.81 3.89 -8.12
N SER A 80 -9.15 2.81 -8.56
CA SER A 80 -8.38 1.92 -7.67
C SER A 80 -7.18 2.62 -7.05
N GLY A 81 -6.48 3.46 -7.82
CA GLY A 81 -5.37 4.26 -7.35
C GLY A 81 -5.78 5.27 -6.27
N ILE A 82 -6.93 5.92 -6.44
CA ILE A 82 -7.52 6.82 -5.44
C ILE A 82 -7.88 6.03 -4.17
N GLY A 83 -8.61 4.92 -4.31
CA GLY A 83 -9.04 4.10 -3.19
C GLY A 83 -7.86 3.54 -2.38
N SER A 84 -6.76 3.17 -3.02
CA SER A 84 -5.53 2.74 -2.35
C SER A 84 -4.93 3.83 -1.44
N LYS A 85 -4.86 5.08 -1.94
CA LYS A 85 -4.37 6.23 -1.16
C LYS A 85 -5.26 6.52 0.05
N LEU A 86 -6.58 6.55 -0.15
CA LEU A 86 -7.54 6.79 0.92
C LEU A 86 -7.53 5.68 1.97
N ASN A 87 -7.47 4.42 1.55
CA ASN A 87 -7.37 3.28 2.45
C ASN A 87 -6.08 3.30 3.28
N ASN A 88 -4.94 3.71 2.70
CA ASN A 88 -3.69 3.86 3.43
C ASN A 88 -3.78 4.91 4.55
N ILE A 89 -4.41 6.06 4.30
CA ILE A 89 -4.64 7.06 5.36
C ILE A 89 -5.56 6.49 6.44
N LYS A 90 -6.69 5.89 6.05
CA LYS A 90 -7.67 5.35 7.00
C LYS A 90 -7.06 4.26 7.89
N SER A 91 -6.25 3.36 7.33
CA SER A 91 -5.57 2.30 8.09
C SER A 91 -4.48 2.86 9.00
N THR A 92 -3.71 3.83 8.53
CA THR A 92 -2.67 4.52 9.32
C THR A 92 -3.30 5.26 10.51
N CYS A 93 -4.35 6.04 10.26
CA CYS A 93 -5.14 6.72 11.30
C CYS A 93 -5.72 5.73 12.31
N GLN A 94 -6.29 4.61 11.82
CA GLN A 94 -6.81 3.56 12.69
C GLN A 94 -5.72 2.99 13.59
N PHE A 95 -4.55 2.66 13.04
CA PHE A 95 -3.43 2.15 13.82
C PHE A 95 -3.02 3.16 14.89
N LEU A 96 -2.86 4.42 14.51
CA LEU A 96 -2.46 5.49 15.44
C LEU A 96 -3.45 5.65 16.61
N MET A 97 -4.75 5.42 16.40
CA MET A 97 -5.74 5.58 17.46
C MET A 97 -5.99 4.32 18.30
N SER A 98 -5.97 3.13 17.68
CA SER A 98 -6.43 1.90 18.32
C SER A 98 -5.33 0.88 18.64
N SER A 99 -4.09 1.10 18.22
CA SER A 99 -3.01 0.14 18.45
C SER A 99 -2.56 0.12 19.91
N GLU A 100 -2.82 -0.99 20.61
CA GLU A 100 -2.38 -1.21 21.99
C GLU A 100 -0.85 -1.31 22.12
N SER A 101 -0.18 -1.81 21.10
CA SER A 101 1.28 -1.83 21.04
C SER A 101 1.84 -0.42 20.98
N LEU A 102 1.26 0.44 20.14
CA LEU A 102 1.66 1.85 20.06
C LEU A 102 1.38 2.58 21.38
N LYS A 103 0.20 2.40 21.97
CA LYS A 103 -0.13 2.98 23.29
C LYS A 103 0.86 2.55 24.37
N THR A 104 1.31 1.29 24.33
CA THR A 104 2.35 0.80 25.24
C THR A 104 3.70 1.49 25.01
N VAL A 105 4.11 1.68 23.75
CA VAL A 105 5.34 2.43 23.41
C VAL A 105 5.25 3.88 23.92
N LEU A 106 4.14 4.58 23.65
CA LEU A 106 3.90 5.95 24.11
C LEU A 106 3.88 6.03 25.66
N GLY A 107 3.29 5.04 26.33
CA GLY A 107 3.30 4.94 27.78
C GLY A 107 4.69 4.74 28.38
N ILE A 108 5.56 3.97 27.71
CA ILE A 108 6.97 3.84 28.11
C ILE A 108 7.69 5.19 27.96
N ILE A 109 7.46 5.90 26.86
CA ILE A 109 8.04 7.24 26.63
C ILE A 109 7.62 8.19 27.75
N LEU A 110 6.32 8.23 28.09
CA LEU A 110 5.79 9.08 29.16
C LEU A 110 6.42 8.74 30.53
N ALA A 111 6.47 7.45 30.88
CA ALA A 111 7.02 7.00 32.15
C ALA A 111 8.50 7.35 32.30
N LEU A 112 9.30 7.13 31.25
CA LEU A 112 10.72 7.49 31.25
C LEU A 112 10.92 9.00 31.29
N GLY A 113 10.11 9.77 30.54
CA GLY A 113 10.12 11.22 30.56
C GLY A 113 9.86 11.79 31.96
N ASN A 114 8.80 11.32 32.63
CA ASN A 114 8.46 11.74 33.99
C ASN A 114 9.55 11.38 34.99
N PHE A 115 10.11 10.16 34.90
CA PHE A 115 11.21 9.74 35.78
C PHE A 115 12.46 10.60 35.60
N MET A 116 12.89 10.84 34.36
CA MET A 116 14.10 11.61 34.05
C MET A 116 13.97 13.10 34.40
N ASN A 117 12.75 13.64 34.38
CA ASN A 117 12.47 15.04 34.73
C ASN A 117 11.92 15.19 36.16
N GLY A 118 12.06 14.16 37.01
CA GLY A 118 11.63 14.19 38.40
C GLY A 118 12.20 15.40 39.16
N GLY A 119 11.34 16.09 39.91
CA GLY A 119 11.68 17.35 40.59
C GLY A 119 11.43 18.62 39.76
N ASN A 120 11.16 18.51 38.46
CA ASN A 120 10.63 19.61 37.65
C ASN A 120 9.10 19.54 37.61
N MET A 121 8.42 20.51 38.24
CA MET A 121 6.96 20.51 38.37
C MET A 121 6.21 20.59 37.03
N GLN A 122 6.85 21.11 35.97
CA GLN A 122 6.25 21.21 34.62
C GLN A 122 6.55 20.01 33.71
N ARG A 123 7.54 19.17 34.04
CA ARG A 123 8.03 18.10 33.13
C ARG A 123 8.09 16.72 33.76
N GLY A 124 8.17 16.63 35.08
CA GLY A 124 8.33 15.37 35.82
C GLY A 124 7.01 14.73 36.26
N GLN A 125 5.87 15.40 36.04
CA GLN A 125 4.51 14.95 36.39
C GLN A 125 3.53 15.26 35.24
N ALA A 126 3.94 14.98 34.01
CA ALA A 126 3.12 15.22 32.83
C ALA A 126 2.13 14.07 32.60
N ASP A 127 0.92 14.41 32.16
CA ASP A 127 -0.13 13.46 31.74
C ASP A 127 0.01 13.06 30.26
N GLY A 128 0.82 13.79 29.49
CA GLY A 128 1.06 13.57 28.07
C GLY A 128 2.21 14.42 27.54
N PHE A 129 2.50 14.29 26.25
CA PHE A 129 3.54 15.06 25.57
C PHE A 129 3.13 15.37 24.13
N GLY A 130 3.64 16.49 23.59
CA GLY A 130 3.49 16.82 22.17
C GLY A 130 4.33 15.92 21.27
N LEU A 131 3.86 15.70 20.03
CA LEU A 131 4.50 14.81 19.06
C LEU A 131 5.92 15.25 18.67
N GLU A 132 6.29 16.51 18.88
CA GLU A 132 7.64 17.05 18.66
C GLU A 132 8.73 16.25 19.38
N ILE A 133 8.39 15.60 20.50
CA ILE A 133 9.38 14.87 21.29
C ILE A 133 9.84 13.60 20.58
N LEU A 134 9.01 12.99 19.71
CA LEU A 134 9.29 11.70 19.08
C LEU A 134 10.60 11.73 18.28
N ALA A 135 10.84 12.81 17.54
CA ALA A 135 12.06 13.01 16.77
C ALA A 135 13.31 13.21 17.65
N LYS A 136 13.15 13.70 18.88
CA LYS A 136 14.25 14.03 19.82
C LYS A 136 14.71 12.83 20.65
N LEU A 137 13.95 11.74 20.69
CA LEU A 137 14.27 10.55 21.50
C LEU A 137 15.60 9.89 21.10
N LYS A 138 16.05 10.10 19.86
CA LYS A 138 17.35 9.59 19.39
C LYS A 138 18.54 10.43 19.84
N ASP A 139 18.32 11.68 20.22
CA ASP A 139 19.38 12.63 20.56
C ASP A 139 19.80 12.51 22.04
N VAL A 140 18.90 12.01 22.89
CA VAL A 140 19.17 11.76 24.30
C VAL A 140 19.97 10.47 24.44
N LYS A 141 21.16 10.54 25.04
CA LYS A 141 22.10 9.42 25.18
C LYS A 141 22.42 9.10 26.63
N SER A 142 22.82 7.85 26.87
CA SER A 142 23.43 7.42 28.13
C SER A 142 24.74 8.16 28.39
N LYS A 143 25.19 8.19 29.65
CA LYS A 143 26.42 8.88 30.08
C LYS A 143 27.67 8.45 29.30
N ASP A 144 27.72 7.18 28.91
CA ASP A 144 28.82 6.57 28.14
C ASP A 144 28.61 6.61 26.62
N ASN A 145 27.54 7.27 26.14
CA ASN A 145 27.14 7.34 24.73
C ASN A 145 26.89 5.99 24.04
N SER A 146 26.71 4.90 24.79
CA SER A 146 26.49 3.57 24.22
C SER A 146 25.05 3.33 23.74
N MET A 147 24.08 4.07 24.28
CA MET A 147 22.66 3.85 24.03
C MET A 147 21.87 5.16 23.96
N THR A 148 20.96 5.28 23.00
CA THR A 148 19.99 6.38 22.93
C THR A 148 18.74 6.05 23.75
N LEU A 149 17.97 7.06 24.15
CA LEU A 149 16.68 6.86 24.83
C LEU A 149 15.72 6.07 23.94
N LEU A 150 15.68 6.35 22.63
CA LEU A 150 14.89 5.58 21.67
C LEU A 150 15.26 4.09 21.67
N HIS A 151 16.55 3.77 21.66
CA HIS A 151 17.00 2.38 21.77
C HIS A 151 16.55 1.77 23.10
N PHE A 152 16.67 2.51 24.20
CA PHE A 152 16.23 2.02 25.51
C PHE A 152 14.72 1.75 25.56
N ILE A 153 13.90 2.58 24.91
CA ILE A 153 12.46 2.36 24.76
C ILE A 153 12.17 1.07 23.99
N VAL A 154 12.84 0.83 22.85
CA VAL A 154 12.68 -0.42 22.07
C VAL A 154 12.96 -1.65 22.92
N VAL A 155 14.10 -1.65 23.63
CA VAL A 155 14.49 -2.74 24.54
C VAL A 155 13.47 -2.91 25.67
N SER A 156 12.98 -1.81 26.24
CA SER A 156 12.01 -1.84 27.34
C SER A 156 10.66 -2.39 26.90
N TYR A 157 10.19 -2.01 25.71
CA TYR A 157 8.97 -2.55 25.12
C TYR A 157 9.10 -4.06 24.91
N MET A 158 10.20 -4.53 24.29
CA MET A 158 10.42 -5.96 24.07
C MET A 158 10.49 -6.76 25.37
N LYS A 159 11.11 -6.20 26.42
CA LYS A 159 11.12 -6.83 27.75
C LYS A 159 9.72 -6.91 28.36
N LYS A 160 8.87 -5.89 28.15
CA LYS A 160 7.52 -5.82 28.70
C LYS A 160 6.53 -6.75 28.00
N CYS A 161 6.59 -6.84 26.67
CA CYS A 161 5.65 -7.62 25.86
C CYS A 161 5.99 -9.12 25.77
N GLY A 162 7.06 -9.56 26.44
CA GLY A 162 7.58 -10.90 26.29
C GLY A 162 8.41 -11.05 25.01
N ASP A 163 9.18 -12.11 24.99
CA ASP A 163 10.22 -12.39 24.01
C ASP A 163 9.75 -12.28 22.55
N VAL A 164 10.66 -12.05 21.60
CA VAL A 164 10.44 -11.83 20.13
C VAL A 164 9.30 -12.67 19.52
N VAL A 165 9.19 -13.92 19.96
CA VAL A 165 8.19 -14.91 19.52
C VAL A 165 6.76 -14.49 19.89
N ALA A 166 6.55 -13.85 21.04
CA ALA A 166 5.26 -13.37 21.52
C ALA A 166 4.71 -12.18 20.72
N THR A 167 5.59 -11.43 20.04
CA THR A 167 5.20 -10.29 19.20
C THR A 167 4.91 -10.67 17.75
N GLU A 168 5.08 -11.95 17.38
CA GLU A 168 5.04 -12.44 15.98
C GLU A 168 5.95 -11.65 15.01
N GLY A 169 6.93 -10.90 15.54
CA GLY A 169 7.74 -9.98 14.76
C GLY A 169 7.04 -8.69 14.28
N LYS A 170 5.77 -8.47 14.63
CA LYS A 170 5.00 -7.28 14.22
C LYS A 170 5.57 -6.02 14.86
N LEU A 171 5.75 -4.99 14.04
CA LEU A 171 6.26 -3.69 14.48
C LEU A 171 5.21 -3.01 15.40
N PRO A 172 5.59 -2.49 16.58
CA PRO A 172 4.64 -1.88 17.52
C PRO A 172 4.32 -0.40 17.20
N VAL A 173 4.89 0.13 16.13
CA VAL A 173 4.65 1.47 15.59
C VAL A 173 4.20 1.33 14.12
N PRO A 174 3.58 2.35 13.52
CA PRO A 174 3.23 2.29 12.10
C PRO A 174 4.42 1.95 11.20
N GLU A 175 4.17 1.25 10.09
CA GLU A 175 5.19 1.03 9.08
C GLU A 175 5.62 2.37 8.47
N PRO A 176 6.93 2.68 8.38
CA PRO A 176 7.39 3.97 7.86
C PRO A 176 6.88 4.28 6.45
N SER A 177 6.80 3.26 5.59
CA SER A 177 6.29 3.41 4.22
C SER A 177 4.82 3.84 4.18
N ASP A 178 4.02 3.44 5.16
CA ASP A 178 2.59 3.77 5.19
C ASP A 178 2.39 5.21 5.67
N ILE A 179 3.23 5.65 6.61
CA ILE A 179 3.31 7.05 7.04
C ILE A 179 3.75 7.95 5.87
N ASP A 180 4.78 7.56 5.12
CA ASP A 180 5.29 8.35 3.99
C ASP A 180 4.25 8.47 2.86
N LYS A 181 3.57 7.36 2.55
CA LYS A 181 2.43 7.36 1.61
C LYS A 181 1.27 8.21 2.10
N ALA A 182 0.97 8.19 3.40
CA ALA A 182 -0.11 9.00 3.96
C ALA A 182 0.25 10.50 3.94
N SER A 183 1.51 10.82 4.22
CA SER A 183 2.03 12.19 4.23
C SER A 183 2.02 12.87 2.87
N SER A 184 2.08 12.11 1.76
CA SER A 184 2.12 12.67 0.40
C SER A 184 0.73 12.93 -0.20
N VAL A 185 -0.34 12.51 0.46
CA VAL A 185 -1.70 12.73 -0.04
C VAL A 185 -2.15 14.17 0.21
N GLN A 186 -2.75 14.75 -0.81
CA GLN A 186 -3.48 16.02 -0.74
C GLN A 186 -4.94 15.74 -1.07
N PHE A 187 -5.86 16.07 -0.16
CA PHE A 187 -7.27 15.77 -0.36
C PHE A 187 -7.86 16.54 -1.55
N ASP A 188 -7.46 17.81 -1.74
CA ASP A 188 -7.89 18.63 -2.87
C ASP A 188 -7.51 17.99 -4.22
N ASP A 189 -6.32 17.38 -4.32
CA ASP A 189 -5.90 16.66 -5.53
C ASP A 189 -6.75 15.42 -5.78
N ILE A 190 -7.15 14.70 -4.71
CA ILE A 190 -8.04 13.53 -4.81
C ILE A 190 -9.43 13.96 -5.27
N GLU A 191 -9.99 15.03 -4.71
CA GLU A 191 -11.28 15.57 -5.14
C GLU A 191 -11.23 16.04 -6.59
N ALA A 192 -10.16 16.71 -7.00
CA ALA A 192 -9.98 17.12 -8.39
C ALA A 192 -9.94 15.90 -9.33
N GLN A 193 -9.27 14.81 -8.93
CA GLN A 193 -9.25 13.56 -9.68
C GLN A 193 -10.63 12.91 -9.77
N LEU A 194 -11.38 12.83 -8.66
CA LEU A 194 -12.74 12.27 -8.65
C LEU A 194 -13.71 13.09 -9.52
N ASN A 195 -13.65 14.42 -9.44
CA ASN A 195 -14.43 15.32 -10.29
C ASN A 195 -14.02 15.22 -11.78
N GLY A 196 -12.74 14.96 -12.05
CA GLY A 196 -12.24 14.66 -13.40
C GLY A 196 -12.87 13.38 -13.94
N LEU A 197 -12.85 12.30 -13.15
CA LEU A 197 -13.48 11.02 -13.51
C LEU A 197 -14.98 11.15 -13.73
N ASP A 198 -15.69 11.97 -12.94
CA ASP A 198 -17.11 12.23 -13.15
C ASP A 198 -17.38 12.89 -14.51
N LYS A 199 -16.59 13.89 -14.88
CA LYS A 199 -16.69 14.56 -16.19
C LYS A 199 -16.40 13.59 -17.34
N GLU A 200 -15.35 12.80 -17.22
CA GLU A 200 -14.97 11.80 -18.23
C GLU A 200 -16.04 10.70 -18.36
N LEU A 201 -16.61 10.25 -17.24
CA LEU A 201 -17.70 9.27 -17.20
C LEU A 201 -18.95 9.79 -17.93
N ASN A 202 -19.34 11.04 -17.66
CA ASN A 202 -20.44 11.70 -18.38
C ASN A 202 -20.11 11.85 -19.88
N GLY A 203 -18.86 12.22 -20.21
CA GLY A 203 -18.39 12.29 -21.58
C GLY A 203 -18.34 10.94 -22.31
N CYS A 204 -18.12 9.84 -21.59
CA CYS A 204 -18.22 8.47 -22.11
C CYS A 204 -19.68 8.08 -22.36
N GLN A 205 -20.58 8.43 -21.44
CA GLN A 205 -22.02 8.22 -21.63
C GLN A 205 -22.54 8.90 -22.90
N THR A 206 -22.20 10.17 -23.15
CA THR A 206 -22.62 10.88 -24.37
C THR A 206 -22.09 10.22 -25.66
N LYS A 207 -20.86 9.71 -25.64
CA LYS A 207 -20.28 8.98 -26.78
C LYS A 207 -21.03 7.67 -27.02
N MET A 208 -21.30 6.92 -25.96
CA MET A 208 -22.08 5.68 -26.04
C MET A 208 -23.50 5.94 -26.60
N GLU A 209 -24.19 6.98 -26.11
CA GLU A 209 -25.50 7.38 -26.63
C GLU A 209 -25.45 7.74 -28.12
N THR A 210 -24.38 8.41 -28.55
CA THR A 210 -24.14 8.71 -29.98
C THR A 210 -24.00 7.43 -30.79
N VAL A 211 -23.20 6.46 -30.33
CA VAL A 211 -23.05 5.16 -31.00
C VAL A 211 -24.39 4.44 -31.11
N ILE A 212 -25.18 4.39 -30.02
CA ILE A 212 -26.46 3.68 -29.98
C ILE A 212 -27.50 4.32 -30.92
N THR A 213 -27.57 5.65 -30.94
CA THR A 213 -28.60 6.38 -31.70
C THR A 213 -28.27 6.53 -33.18
N LYS A 214 -26.98 6.56 -33.55
CA LYS A 214 -26.53 6.81 -34.93
C LYS A 214 -26.01 5.58 -35.65
N SER A 215 -25.97 4.41 -35.00
CA SER A 215 -25.61 3.14 -35.64
C SER A 215 -26.85 2.37 -36.09
N LEU A 216 -26.71 1.54 -37.13
CA LEU A 216 -27.73 0.55 -37.51
C LEU A 216 -27.92 -0.47 -36.37
N GLU A 217 -29.15 -0.97 -36.20
CA GLU A 217 -29.52 -1.85 -35.08
C GLU A 217 -28.63 -3.11 -34.99
N GLU A 218 -28.25 -3.67 -36.14
CA GLU A 218 -27.34 -4.82 -36.26
C GLU A 218 -25.91 -4.56 -35.74
N ASN A 219 -25.50 -3.28 -35.69
CA ASN A 219 -24.15 -2.85 -35.30
C ASN A 219 -24.10 -2.32 -33.86
N VAL A 220 -25.23 -2.28 -33.15
CA VAL A 220 -25.31 -1.73 -31.77
C VAL A 220 -24.83 -2.73 -30.73
N GLN A 221 -25.13 -4.02 -30.92
CA GLN A 221 -24.72 -5.08 -30.00
C GLN A 221 -23.39 -5.72 -30.44
N PRO A 222 -22.56 -6.21 -29.49
CA PRO A 222 -22.73 -6.24 -28.04
C PRO A 222 -22.27 -4.96 -27.29
N PHE A 223 -21.84 -3.93 -28.02
CA PHE A 223 -21.31 -2.69 -27.43
C PHE A 223 -22.26 -2.05 -26.41
N LYS A 224 -23.54 -1.90 -26.76
CA LYS A 224 -24.55 -1.30 -25.89
C LYS A 224 -24.64 -1.99 -24.53
N GLU A 225 -24.85 -3.31 -24.52
CA GLU A 225 -25.01 -4.08 -23.28
C GLU A 225 -23.77 -3.96 -22.38
N LYS A 226 -22.58 -4.13 -22.96
CA LYS A 226 -21.32 -4.04 -22.23
C LYS A 226 -21.12 -2.64 -21.63
N MET A 227 -21.40 -1.59 -22.39
CA MET A 227 -21.23 -0.21 -21.94
C MET A 227 -22.29 0.24 -20.94
N GLU A 228 -23.56 -0.17 -21.08
CA GLU A 228 -24.61 0.08 -20.07
C GLU A 228 -24.22 -0.54 -18.72
N SER A 229 -23.75 -1.78 -18.75
CA SER A 229 -23.27 -2.49 -17.56
C SER A 229 -22.07 -1.78 -16.92
N PHE A 230 -21.07 -1.42 -17.72
CA PHE A 230 -19.90 -0.68 -17.24
C PHE A 230 -20.27 0.68 -16.64
N LEU A 231 -21.02 1.54 -17.34
CA LEU A 231 -21.37 2.88 -16.87
C LEU A 231 -22.19 2.83 -15.58
N SER A 232 -23.10 1.86 -15.46
CA SER A 232 -23.88 1.65 -14.23
C SER A 232 -22.96 1.32 -13.05
N ALA A 233 -22.03 0.38 -13.24
CA ALA A 233 -21.06 0.00 -12.21
C ALA A 233 -20.09 1.16 -11.87
N ALA A 234 -19.59 1.87 -12.89
CA ALA A 234 -18.66 2.98 -12.73
C ALA A 234 -19.29 4.16 -11.97
N LYS A 235 -20.53 4.53 -12.27
CA LYS A 235 -21.27 5.57 -11.53
C LYS A 235 -21.40 5.23 -10.05
N LYS A 236 -21.74 3.96 -9.75
CA LYS A 236 -21.84 3.48 -8.38
C LYS A 236 -20.49 3.53 -7.67
N GLN A 237 -19.43 2.99 -8.27
CA GLN A 237 -18.09 3.00 -7.69
C GLN A 237 -17.59 4.43 -7.45
N LEU A 238 -17.82 5.34 -8.40
CA LEU A 238 -17.42 6.74 -8.26
C LEU A 238 -18.12 7.42 -7.09
N ALA A 239 -19.45 7.21 -6.95
CA ALA A 239 -20.21 7.74 -5.82
C ALA A 239 -19.72 7.20 -4.47
N GLU A 240 -19.46 5.88 -4.39
CA GLU A 240 -18.87 5.24 -3.20
C GLU A 240 -17.49 5.82 -2.88
N GLU A 241 -16.68 6.15 -3.89
CA GLU A 241 -15.34 6.69 -3.67
C GLU A 241 -15.35 8.17 -3.22
N PHE A 242 -16.34 8.96 -3.66
CA PHE A 242 -16.60 10.29 -3.09
C PHE A 242 -16.95 10.20 -1.60
N GLU A 243 -17.85 9.29 -1.22
CA GLU A 243 -18.18 9.05 0.19
C GLU A 243 -16.97 8.56 1.00
N ASN A 244 -16.15 7.69 0.40
CA ASN A 244 -14.90 7.19 0.98
C ASN A 244 -13.91 8.33 1.27
N CYS A 245 -13.78 9.30 0.35
CA CYS A 245 -12.93 10.47 0.53
C CYS A 245 -13.37 11.29 1.75
N GLU A 246 -14.67 11.57 1.88
CA GLU A 246 -15.23 12.31 3.00
C GLU A 246 -15.10 11.56 4.34
N GLU A 247 -15.30 10.24 4.34
CA GLU A 247 -15.01 9.41 5.52
C GLU A 247 -13.54 9.49 5.91
N CYS A 248 -12.64 9.40 4.94
CA CYS A 248 -11.20 9.48 5.16
C CYS A 248 -10.79 10.81 5.81
N LYS A 249 -11.29 11.95 5.29
CA LYS A 249 -11.08 13.27 5.90
C LYS A 249 -11.59 13.34 7.33
N ARG A 250 -12.81 12.85 7.60
CA ARG A 250 -13.37 12.81 8.97
C ARG A 250 -12.50 11.98 9.91
N LYS A 251 -12.00 10.83 9.44
CA LYS A 251 -11.13 9.96 10.22
C LYS A 251 -9.78 10.59 10.51
N PHE A 252 -9.20 11.28 9.53
CA PHE A 252 -7.99 12.07 9.71
C PHE A 252 -8.20 13.18 10.76
N ASN A 253 -9.26 13.97 10.64
CA ASN A 253 -9.60 15.02 11.62
C ASN A 253 -9.83 14.46 13.03
N THR A 254 -10.48 13.29 13.13
CA THR A 254 -10.65 12.61 14.42
C THR A 254 -9.30 12.18 15.01
N THR A 255 -8.34 11.81 14.17
CA THR A 255 -6.97 11.45 14.59
C THR A 255 -6.22 12.68 15.10
N LEU A 256 -6.34 13.84 14.43
CA LEU A 256 -5.76 15.09 14.92
C LEU A 256 -6.27 15.44 16.33
N LYS A 257 -7.59 15.35 16.54
CA LYS A 257 -8.23 15.58 17.84
C LYS A 257 -7.78 14.59 18.90
N PHE A 258 -7.67 13.31 18.54
CA PHE A 258 -7.19 12.27 19.45
C PHE A 258 -5.79 12.57 19.99
N TYR A 259 -4.90 13.10 19.15
CA TYR A 259 -3.55 13.50 19.53
C TYR A 259 -3.44 14.93 20.08
N GLN A 260 -4.57 15.66 20.20
CA GLN A 260 -4.60 17.08 20.57
C GLN A 260 -3.61 17.90 19.73
N PHE A 261 -3.53 17.59 18.44
CA PHE A 261 -2.53 18.17 17.55
C PHE A 261 -2.73 19.68 17.44
N GLN A 262 -1.68 20.44 17.71
CA GLN A 262 -1.70 21.89 17.58
C GLN A 262 -0.90 22.30 16.34
N PRO A 263 -1.57 22.81 15.29
CA PRO A 263 -0.88 23.29 14.10
C PRO A 263 0.08 24.44 14.44
N LYS A 264 1.20 24.47 13.73
CA LYS A 264 2.20 25.54 13.86
C LYS A 264 1.86 26.71 12.95
N GLY A 265 2.35 27.90 13.30
CA GLY A 265 2.24 29.07 12.43
C GLY A 265 0.85 29.71 12.35
N GLY A 266 -0.05 29.43 13.30
CA GLY A 266 -1.38 30.05 13.36
C GLY A 266 -2.41 29.46 12.38
N MET A 267 -2.07 28.36 11.70
CA MET A 267 -2.98 27.58 10.87
C MET A 267 -4.14 27.06 11.73
N LYS A 268 -5.35 27.03 11.16
CA LYS A 268 -6.53 26.49 11.86
C LYS A 268 -6.53 24.97 11.81
N GLU A 269 -7.23 24.32 12.74
CA GLU A 269 -7.31 22.85 12.79
C GLU A 269 -7.91 22.27 11.50
N GLU A 270 -8.84 22.99 10.87
CA GLU A 270 -9.51 22.58 9.63
C GLU A 270 -8.62 22.69 8.39
N GLU A 271 -7.50 23.43 8.48
CA GLU A 271 -6.55 23.65 7.38
C GLU A 271 -5.39 22.65 7.40
N VAL A 272 -5.30 21.82 8.45
CA VAL A 272 -4.22 20.85 8.62
C VAL A 272 -4.35 19.76 7.56
N ALA A 273 -3.31 19.57 6.76
CA ALA A 273 -3.24 18.52 5.77
C ALA A 273 -2.40 17.32 6.27
N PRO A 274 -2.49 16.13 5.62
CA PRO A 274 -1.66 14.98 5.96
C PRO A 274 -0.16 15.29 6.09
N LYS A 275 0.37 16.14 5.20
CA LYS A 275 1.77 16.61 5.19
C LYS A 275 2.18 17.39 6.45
N ASP A 276 1.24 17.92 7.21
CA ASP A 276 1.53 18.72 8.40
C ASP A 276 1.57 17.84 9.66
N PHE A 277 0.94 16.66 9.63
CA PHE A 277 0.81 15.75 10.76
C PHE A 277 1.74 14.53 10.68
N PHE A 278 1.72 13.81 9.55
CA PHE A 278 2.46 12.56 9.41
C PHE A 278 3.98 12.68 9.54
N PRO A 279 4.64 13.79 9.14
CA PRO A 279 6.10 13.92 9.32
C PRO A 279 6.59 13.92 10.76
N PHE A 280 5.73 14.14 11.76
CA PHE A 280 6.11 13.95 13.16
C PHE A 280 6.39 12.48 13.51
N TRP A 281 5.79 11.56 12.74
CA TRP A 281 5.92 10.12 12.92
C TRP A 281 7.04 9.51 12.08
N THR A 282 7.32 10.04 10.88
CA THR A 282 8.27 9.43 9.92
C THR A 282 9.65 9.14 10.52
N PRO A 283 10.36 10.11 11.15
CA PRO A 283 11.69 9.84 11.70
C PRO A 283 11.62 8.83 12.84
N PHE A 284 10.62 8.95 13.70
CA PHE A 284 10.42 8.06 14.84
C PHE A 284 10.16 6.62 14.39
N CYS A 285 9.22 6.40 13.47
CA CYS A 285 8.89 5.06 12.98
C CYS A 285 10.08 4.42 12.26
N SER A 286 10.81 5.21 11.46
CA SER A 286 12.01 4.75 10.75
C SER A 286 13.12 4.32 11.71
N ASP A 287 13.49 5.21 12.65
CA ASP A 287 14.54 4.95 13.62
C ASP A 287 14.13 3.80 14.58
N PHE A 288 12.86 3.75 14.98
CA PHE A 288 12.32 2.67 15.81
C PHE A 288 12.40 1.32 15.07
N LYS A 289 11.99 1.25 13.79
CA LYS A 289 12.03 0.01 13.00
C LYS A 289 13.44 -0.55 12.87
N VAL A 290 14.44 0.30 12.62
CA VAL A 290 15.85 -0.10 12.54
C VAL A 290 16.32 -0.70 13.87
N LEU A 291 16.04 -0.01 14.98
CA LEU A 291 16.42 -0.47 16.32
C LEU A 291 15.68 -1.74 16.72
N TRP A 292 14.38 -1.83 16.39
CA TRP A 292 13.55 -3.00 16.59
C TRP A 292 14.15 -4.21 15.90
N GLN A 293 14.42 -4.12 14.60
CA GLN A 293 15.00 -5.23 13.84
C GLN A 293 16.37 -5.65 14.39
N LYS A 294 17.23 -4.68 14.74
CA LYS A 294 18.54 -4.97 15.34
C LYS A 294 18.41 -5.73 16.66
N GLU A 295 17.48 -5.32 17.51
CA GLU A 295 17.25 -5.95 18.81
C GLU A 295 16.60 -7.34 18.68
N GLN A 296 15.65 -7.52 17.74
CA GLN A 296 15.10 -8.85 17.41
C GLN A 296 16.23 -9.81 17.02
N GLN A 297 17.14 -9.37 16.15
CA GLN A 297 18.28 -10.19 15.71
C GLN A 297 19.24 -10.51 16.87
N ARG A 298 19.46 -9.55 17.80
CA ARG A 298 20.26 -9.78 19.00
C ARG A 298 19.65 -10.89 19.86
N ILE A 299 18.36 -10.82 20.16
CA ILE A 299 17.67 -11.79 21.01
C ILE A 299 17.65 -13.18 20.35
N ILE A 300 17.34 -13.26 19.05
CA ILE A 300 17.38 -14.54 18.30
C ILE A 300 18.77 -15.16 18.37
N LYS A 301 19.83 -14.37 18.15
CA LYS A 301 21.22 -14.84 18.22
C LYS A 301 21.60 -15.34 19.61
N GLU A 302 21.15 -14.67 20.67
CA GLU A 302 21.39 -15.09 22.05
C GLU A 302 20.70 -16.42 22.37
N LYS A 303 19.44 -16.59 21.99
CA LYS A 303 18.72 -17.86 22.14
C LYS A 303 19.37 -19.00 21.39
N LEU A 304 19.81 -18.77 20.16
CA LEU A 304 20.49 -19.80 19.36
C LEU A 304 21.79 -20.24 20.02
N LYS A 305 22.55 -19.30 20.61
CA LYS A 305 23.77 -19.63 21.37
C LYS A 305 23.44 -20.42 22.63
N GLU A 306 22.41 -20.03 23.38
CA GLU A 306 22.00 -20.74 24.59
C GLU A 306 21.48 -22.15 24.30
N ALA A 307 20.69 -22.31 23.24
CA ALA A 307 20.20 -23.61 22.78
C ALA A 307 21.34 -24.54 22.35
N LYS A 308 22.33 -24.01 21.61
CA LYS A 308 23.56 -24.76 21.26
C LYS A 308 24.33 -25.19 22.50
N LYS A 309 24.55 -24.28 23.46
CA LYS A 309 25.24 -24.59 24.72
C LYS A 309 24.52 -25.70 25.50
N LYS A 310 23.19 -25.61 25.65
CA LYS A 310 22.36 -26.65 26.29
C LYS A 310 22.42 -27.99 25.55
N GLN A 311 22.47 -27.98 24.21
CA GLN A 311 22.61 -29.19 23.40
C GLN A 311 23.99 -29.85 23.59
N ASP A 312 25.05 -29.06 23.63
CA ASP A 312 26.42 -29.55 23.82
C ASP A 312 26.63 -30.10 25.24
N GLU A 313 26.08 -29.43 26.25
CA GLU A 313 26.04 -29.93 27.64
C GLU A 313 25.31 -31.28 27.72
N ARG A 314 24.13 -31.41 27.09
CA ARG A 314 23.39 -32.68 27.00
C ARG A 314 24.21 -33.79 26.32
N LYS A 315 24.90 -33.48 25.21
CA LYS A 315 25.78 -34.45 24.52
C LYS A 315 26.95 -34.89 25.39
N GLN A 316 27.55 -33.99 26.17
CA GLN A 316 28.63 -34.34 27.09
C GLN A 316 28.17 -35.22 28.25
N VAL A 317 27.00 -34.95 28.84
CA VAL A 317 26.40 -35.78 29.90
C VAL A 317 26.12 -37.20 29.38
N ILE A 318 25.55 -37.35 28.17
CA ILE A 318 25.32 -38.66 27.55
C ILE A 318 26.63 -39.40 27.29
N LYS A 319 27.69 -38.71 26.85
CA LYS A 319 29.02 -39.32 26.65
C LYS A 319 29.65 -39.78 27.97
N LYS A 320 29.48 -39.03 29.07
CA LYS A 320 29.96 -39.43 30.41
C LYS A 320 29.15 -40.61 30.97
N GLY A 321 27.82 -40.61 30.84
CA GLY A 321 26.97 -41.73 31.28
C GLY A 321 27.21 -43.04 30.51
N LYS A 322 27.64 -42.98 29.24
CA LYS A 322 28.09 -44.16 28.48
C LYS A 322 29.47 -44.69 28.89
N ARG A 323 30.30 -43.87 29.55
CA ARG A 323 31.64 -44.25 30.06
C ARG A 323 31.61 -44.72 31.51
N ASP A 324 30.53 -44.50 32.25
CA ASP A 324 30.38 -44.97 33.63
C ASP A 324 30.24 -46.52 33.64
N GLU A 325 31.17 -47.20 34.31
CA GLU A 325 31.46 -48.63 34.24
C GLU A 325 30.39 -49.57 34.84
N ARG A 326 29.13 -49.14 34.91
CA ARG A 326 27.98 -49.92 35.40
C ARG A 326 26.94 -50.26 34.33
N GLY A 327 27.20 -49.98 33.06
CA GLY A 327 26.30 -50.36 31.97
C GLY A 327 26.23 -51.88 31.78
N LEU A 328 25.03 -52.41 31.45
CA LEU A 328 24.77 -53.84 31.23
C LEU A 328 25.84 -54.56 30.37
N LYS A 329 26.49 -53.86 29.42
CA LYS A 329 27.59 -54.42 28.60
C LYS A 329 28.86 -54.74 29.39
N SER A 330 29.22 -53.95 30.42
CA SER A 330 30.38 -54.27 31.29
C SER A 330 30.04 -55.42 32.24
N GLN A 331 28.81 -55.47 32.74
CA GLN A 331 28.30 -56.56 33.57
C GLN A 331 28.17 -57.87 32.79
N LEU A 332 27.69 -57.84 31.54
CA LEU A 332 27.62 -58.98 30.63
C LEU A 332 29.02 -59.52 30.30
N ARG A 333 30.03 -58.66 30.08
CA ARG A 333 31.42 -59.10 29.91
C ARG A 333 31.99 -59.76 31.17
N LYS A 334 31.68 -59.23 32.36
CA LYS A 334 32.07 -59.85 33.64
C LYS A 334 31.37 -61.19 33.89
N LEU A 335 30.13 -61.36 33.43
CA LEU A 335 29.39 -62.63 33.51
C LEU A 335 29.88 -63.67 32.49
N GLN A 336 30.16 -63.26 31.26
CA GLN A 336 30.73 -64.16 30.23
C GLN A 336 32.12 -64.68 30.63
N GLY A 337 32.98 -63.84 31.22
CA GLY A 337 34.29 -64.28 31.72
C GLY A 337 34.23 -65.23 32.92
N ARG A 338 33.09 -65.33 33.62
CA ARG A 338 32.88 -66.31 34.71
C ARG A 338 32.37 -67.66 34.21
N LEU A 339 31.65 -67.69 33.09
CA LEU A 339 31.11 -68.91 32.48
C LEU A 339 32.14 -69.70 31.66
N THR A 340 33.29 -69.11 31.34
CA THR A 340 34.38 -69.78 30.60
C THR A 340 35.47 -70.39 31.49
N ASN A 341 35.34 -70.29 32.82
CA ASN A 341 36.32 -70.77 33.81
C ASN A 341 35.81 -71.91 34.71
N THR A 342 34.80 -72.63 34.25
CA THR A 342 34.35 -73.95 34.75
C THR A 342 34.20 -74.85 33.55
#